data_AF-A0A2E4V6J1-F1
#
_entry.id   AF-A0A2E4V6J1-F1
#
_cell.length_a   1.000
_cell.length_b   1.000
_cell.length_c   1.000
_cell.angle_alpha   90.00
_cell.angle_beta   90.00
_cell.angle_gamma   90.00
#
_symmetry.space_group_name_H-M   'P 1'
#
loop_
_entity.id
_entity.type
_entity.pdbx_description
1 polymer ?
#
loop_
_entity_poly.entity_id
_entity_poly.type
_entity_poly.pdbx_seq_one_letter_code
_entity_poly.pdbx_strand_id
1 'polypeptide(L)'
;MISKITDLKNLKGIRISTSSYFIKKIHLKKNINYLHKSVITISNKSKNSIQILSRHKKVLEIYGEKRLNSIIKEKPIIKPGKKITLNLDYSIKSKLATIVGYFSIISLNNSAKFKAYIPKIKLTHPEILN
;
A
#
# COMPACT_ATOMS: atom_id res chain seq x y z
N MET A 1 0.49 -20.26 3.67
CA MET A 1 0.79 -18.84 3.36
C MET A 1 -0.53 -18.13 3.06
N ILE A 2 -1.09 -17.39 4.02
CA ILE A 2 -2.42 -16.77 3.85
C ILE A 2 -2.23 -15.33 3.36
N SER A 3 -2.29 -15.11 2.05
CA SER A 3 -2.36 -13.77 1.48
C SER A 3 -3.83 -13.32 1.49
N LYS A 4 -4.20 -12.48 2.45
CA LYS A 4 -5.55 -11.89 2.47
C LYS A 4 -5.59 -10.76 1.44
N ILE A 5 -6.31 -10.96 0.34
CA ILE A 5 -6.56 -9.91 -0.65
C ILE A 5 -7.67 -9.01 -0.10
N THR A 6 -7.37 -7.72 0.06
CA THR A 6 -8.37 -6.71 0.46
C THR A 6 -8.55 -5.68 -0.63
N ASP A 7 -9.80 -5.39 -0.97
CA ASP A 7 -10.19 -4.47 -2.03
C ASP A 7 -10.97 -3.27 -1.47
N LEU A 8 -10.71 -2.08 -1.99
CA LEU A 8 -11.49 -0.87 -1.70
C LEU A 8 -11.83 -0.14 -2.99
N LYS A 9 -13.12 0.10 -3.20
CA LYS A 9 -13.62 0.99 -4.25
C LYS A 9 -13.56 2.43 -3.73
N ASN A 10 -12.72 3.24 -4.35
CA ASN A 10 -12.63 4.66 -4.05
C ASN A 10 -13.62 5.46 -4.89
N LEU A 11 -13.91 6.68 -4.42
CA LEU A 11 -14.63 7.69 -5.20
C LEU A 11 -13.93 7.87 -6.56
N LYS A 12 -14.71 8.09 -7.62
CA LYS A 12 -14.22 8.33 -9.00
C LYS A 12 -13.64 7.11 -9.73
N GLY A 13 -14.09 5.89 -9.38
CA GLY A 13 -13.84 4.70 -10.22
C GLY A 13 -12.43 4.11 -10.08
N ILE A 14 -11.71 4.39 -9.00
CA ILE A 14 -10.41 3.77 -8.72
C ILE A 14 -10.61 2.61 -7.75
N ARG A 15 -10.14 1.41 -8.11
CA ARG A 15 -10.14 0.25 -7.22
C ARG A 15 -8.71 -0.09 -6.83
N ILE A 16 -8.46 -0.18 -5.53
CA ILE A 16 -7.16 -0.57 -4.98
C ILE A 16 -7.33 -1.91 -4.28
N SER A 17 -6.49 -2.87 -4.67
CA SER A 17 -6.37 -4.17 -4.01
C SER A 17 -5.01 -4.27 -3.34
N THR A 18 -4.96 -4.94 -2.20
CA THR A 18 -3.72 -5.17 -1.45
C THR A 18 -3.61 -6.62 -1.02
N SER A 19 -2.39 -7.14 -1.01
CA SER A 19 -2.05 -8.40 -0.36
C SER A 19 -0.71 -8.24 0.37
N SER A 20 -0.55 -8.94 1.48
CA SER A 20 0.67 -8.95 2.26
C SER A 20 1.01 -10.36 2.72
N TYR A 21 2.30 -10.61 2.89
CA TYR A 21 2.80 -11.87 3.43
C TYR A 21 4.13 -11.68 4.15
N PHE A 22 4.31 -12.48 5.20
CA PHE A 22 5.57 -12.56 5.93
C PHE A 22 6.61 -13.31 5.08
N ILE A 23 7.86 -12.82 5.11
CA ILE A 23 8.99 -13.43 4.40
C ILE A 23 9.87 -14.19 5.38
N LYS A 24 10.48 -13.48 6.33
CA LYS A 24 11.42 -14.04 7.29
C LYS A 24 11.70 -13.09 8.45
N LYS A 25 12.26 -13.63 9.53
CA LYS A 25 12.89 -12.86 10.61
C LYS A 25 14.32 -12.50 10.16
N ILE A 26 14.79 -11.32 10.52
CA ILE A 26 16.15 -10.84 10.24
C ILE A 26 16.74 -10.37 11.56
N HIS A 27 17.91 -10.89 11.91
CA HIS A 27 18.67 -10.47 13.08
C HIS A 27 19.59 -9.32 12.69
N LEU A 28 19.31 -8.13 13.21
CA LEU A 28 20.12 -6.92 13.02
C LEU A 28 20.77 -6.56 14.36
N LYS A 29 22.02 -7.00 14.55
CA LYS A 29 22.75 -6.91 15.82
C LYS A 29 21.96 -7.60 16.96
N LYS A 30 21.52 -6.84 17.96
CA LYS A 30 20.72 -7.33 19.10
C LYS A 30 19.20 -7.24 18.87
N ASN A 31 18.74 -6.75 17.71
CA ASN A 31 17.32 -6.57 17.41
C ASN A 31 16.84 -7.57 16.36
N ILE A 32 15.56 -7.97 16.48
CA ILE A 32 14.88 -8.79 15.48
C ILE A 32 13.94 -7.90 14.68
N ASN A 33 14.03 -7.98 13.36
CA ASN A 33 13.09 -7.38 12.44
C ASN A 33 12.30 -8.47 11.70
N TYR A 34 11.06 -8.17 11.37
CA TYR A 34 10.17 -9.02 10.59
C TYR A 34 10.04 -8.43 9.20
N LEU A 35 10.49 -9.16 8.19
CA LEU A 35 10.40 -8.74 6.80
C LEU A 35 9.07 -9.20 6.21
N HIS A 36 8.35 -8.27 5.62
CA HIS A 36 7.10 -8.52 4.91
C HIS A 36 7.18 -7.97 3.49
N LYS A 37 6.52 -8.65 2.57
CA LYS A 37 6.19 -8.10 1.25
C LYS A 37 4.73 -7.70 1.22
N SER A 38 4.43 -6.63 0.50
CA SER A 38 3.07 -6.27 0.14
C SER A 38 2.98 -5.92 -1.33
N VAL A 39 1.91 -6.36 -1.95
CA VAL A 39 1.57 -6.07 -3.33
C VAL A 39 0.35 -5.15 -3.31
N ILE A 40 0.47 -3.99 -3.95
CA ILE A 40 -0.63 -3.04 -4.11
C ILE A 40 -0.95 -2.94 -5.59
N THR A 41 -2.17 -3.29 -5.98
CA THR A 41 -2.64 -3.12 -7.36
C THR A 41 -3.65 -1.99 -7.41
N ILE A 42 -3.41 -1.04 -8.31
CA ILE A 42 -4.26 0.13 -8.53
C ILE A 42 -4.87 -0.03 -9.90
N SER A 43 -6.19 -0.10 -9.98
CA SER A 43 -6.93 -0.27 -11.22
C SER A 43 -7.82 0.94 -11.48
N ASN A 44 -7.72 1.49 -12.69
CA ASN A 44 -8.57 2.57 -13.14
C ASN A 44 -9.80 1.98 -13.82
N LYS A 45 -10.95 2.03 -13.14
CA LYS A 45 -12.26 1.62 -13.67
C LYS A 45 -13.10 2.84 -14.09
N SER A 46 -12.51 4.03 -14.09
CA SER A 46 -13.15 5.25 -14.58
C SER A 46 -12.98 5.37 -16.09
N LYS A 47 -13.66 6.37 -16.69
CA LYS A 47 -13.53 6.71 -18.12
C LYS A 47 -12.34 7.64 -18.41
N ASN A 48 -11.71 8.20 -17.38
CA ASN A 48 -10.66 9.21 -17.54
C ASN A 48 -9.28 8.62 -17.26
N SER A 49 -8.25 9.12 -17.93
CA SER A 49 -6.87 8.80 -17.56
C SER A 49 -6.52 9.49 -16.24
N ILE A 50 -5.84 8.77 -15.36
CA ILE A 50 -5.40 9.30 -14.06
C ILE A 50 -3.89 9.23 -13.94
N GLN A 51 -3.32 10.13 -13.15
CA GLN A 51 -1.89 10.11 -12.83
C GLN A 51 -1.69 10.09 -11.32
N ILE A 52 -0.82 9.20 -10.85
CA ILE A 52 -0.43 9.16 -9.44
C ILE A 52 0.66 10.20 -9.19
N LEU A 53 0.41 11.12 -8.26
CA LEU A 53 1.34 12.20 -7.93
C LEU A 53 2.26 11.84 -6.77
N SER A 54 1.69 11.28 -5.71
CA SER A 54 2.41 10.96 -4.48
C SER A 54 1.74 9.80 -3.74
N ARG A 55 2.49 9.23 -2.79
CA ARG A 55 2.00 8.20 -1.89
C ARG A 55 2.25 8.60 -0.46
N HIS A 56 1.20 8.57 0.34
CA HIS A 56 1.22 8.86 1.76
C HIS A 56 0.87 7.59 2.53
N LYS A 57 1.79 7.09 3.34
CA LYS A 57 1.58 5.91 4.18
C LYS A 57 1.98 6.21 5.61
N LYS A 58 1.40 5.47 6.53
CA LYS A 58 1.76 5.45 7.93
C LYS A 58 1.79 3.99 8.38
N VAL A 59 2.89 3.60 9.01
CA VAL A 59 3.03 2.31 9.67
C VAL A 59 2.68 2.51 11.14
N LEU A 60 1.75 1.72 11.64
CA LEU A 60 1.31 1.68 13.02
C LEU A 60 1.88 0.39 13.63
N GLU A 61 2.86 0.53 14.51
CA GLU A 61 3.46 -0.55 15.29
C GLU A 61 3.08 -0.39 16.77
N ILE A 62 3.30 -1.44 17.55
CA ILE A 62 3.06 -1.41 19.01
C ILE A 62 3.90 -0.30 19.68
N TYR A 63 5.11 -0.07 19.19
CA TYR A 63 6.05 0.93 19.72
C TYR A 63 5.84 2.34 19.16
N GLY A 64 4.81 2.58 18.36
CA GLY A 64 4.45 3.90 17.85
C GLY A 64 4.15 3.96 16.36
N GLU A 65 4.11 5.18 15.82
CA GLU A 65 3.78 5.45 14.43
C GLU A 65 4.97 5.95 13.62
N LYS A 66 5.09 5.50 12.37
CA LYS A 66 6.06 6.02 11.41
C LYS A 66 5.36 6.49 10.14
N ARG A 67 5.48 7.79 9.83
CA ARG A 67 4.98 8.35 8.57
C ARG A 67 5.99 8.11 7.46
N LEU A 68 5.51 7.54 6.35
CA LEU A 68 6.27 7.21 5.14
C LEU A 68 5.61 7.94 3.96
N ASN A 69 5.91 9.23 3.85
CA ASN A 69 5.53 10.02 2.68
C ASN A 69 6.62 9.89 1.62
N SER A 70 6.25 9.53 0.40
CA SER A 70 7.19 9.38 -0.71
C SER A 70 6.66 10.04 -1.96
N ILE A 71 7.49 10.88 -2.58
CA ILE A 71 7.28 11.35 -3.95
C ILE A 71 7.53 10.16 -4.88
N ILE A 72 6.62 9.91 -5.81
CA ILE A 72 6.79 8.87 -6.83
C ILE A 72 7.49 9.53 -8.01
N LYS A 73 8.73 9.14 -8.31
CA LYS A 73 9.56 9.80 -9.34
C LYS A 73 8.91 9.76 -10.72
N GLU A 74 8.45 8.59 -11.16
CA GLU A 74 7.90 8.37 -12.51
C GLU A 74 6.44 8.80 -12.68
N LYS A 75 5.75 9.18 -11.58
CA LYS A 75 4.33 9.60 -11.54
C LYS A 75 3.46 8.90 -12.60
N PRO A 76 3.22 7.59 -12.47
CA PRO A 76 2.67 6.79 -13.55
C PRO A 76 1.25 7.23 -13.94
N ILE A 77 0.98 7.21 -15.24
CA ILE A 77 -0.35 7.44 -15.82
C ILE A 77 -1.05 6.09 -16.02
N ILE A 78 -2.27 5.96 -15.51
CA ILE A 78 -3.11 4.77 -15.63
C ILE A 78 -4.31 5.10 -16.53
N LYS A 79 -4.29 4.57 -17.75
CA LYS A 79 -5.40 4.70 -18.70
C LYS A 79 -6.66 3.97 -18.22
N PRO A 80 -7.86 4.35 -18.70
CA PRO A 80 -9.11 3.63 -18.43
C PRO A 80 -8.96 2.12 -18.66
N GLY A 81 -9.47 1.31 -17.74
CA GLY A 81 -9.41 -0.15 -17.77
C GLY A 81 -8.05 -0.76 -17.43
N LYS A 82 -6.96 0.04 -17.37
CA LYS A 82 -5.62 -0.44 -17.04
C LYS A 82 -5.38 -0.49 -15.53
N LYS A 83 -4.32 -1.22 -15.15
CA LYS A 83 -3.87 -1.36 -13.77
C LYS A 83 -2.35 -1.31 -13.70
N ILE A 84 -1.84 -0.90 -12.54
CA ILE A 84 -0.42 -1.02 -12.20
C ILE A 84 -0.29 -1.79 -10.88
N THR A 85 0.86 -2.42 -10.69
CA THR A 85 1.17 -3.19 -9.49
C THR A 85 2.48 -2.69 -8.88
N LEU A 86 2.46 -2.46 -7.57
CA LEU A 86 3.61 -2.01 -6.79
C LEU A 86 3.97 -3.08 -5.77
N ASN A 87 5.21 -3.56 -5.81
CA ASN A 87 5.77 -4.46 -4.81
C ASN A 87 6.55 -3.64 -3.78
N LEU A 88 6.28 -3.89 -2.49
CA LEU A 88 6.83 -3.12 -1.39
C LEU A 88 7.34 -4.04 -0.30
N ASP A 89 8.57 -3.81 0.13
CA ASP A 89 9.16 -4.47 1.28
C ASP A 89 9.00 -3.61 2.54
N TYR A 90 8.66 -4.24 3.66
CA TYR A 90 8.56 -3.61 4.97
C TYR A 90 9.37 -4.40 5.97
N SER A 91 10.27 -3.71 6.69
CA SER A 91 11.02 -4.23 7.82
C SER A 91 10.49 -3.56 9.08
N ILE A 92 9.77 -4.32 9.91
CA ILE A 92 9.15 -3.84 11.15
C ILE A 92 9.80 -4.52 12.35
N LYS A 93 9.80 -3.85 13.52
CA LYS A 93 10.41 -4.39 14.76
C LYS A 93 9.42 -5.24 15.56
N SER A 94 8.14 -5.01 15.35
CA SER A 94 7.05 -5.73 16.01
C SER A 94 6.57 -6.93 15.17
N LYS A 95 6.02 -7.96 15.82
CA LYS A 95 5.41 -9.12 15.13
C LYS A 95 4.10 -8.74 14.39
N LEU A 96 3.51 -7.59 14.72
CA LEU A 96 2.29 -7.08 14.12
C LEU A 96 2.40 -5.58 13.85
N ALA A 97 2.03 -5.18 12.64
CA ALA A 97 1.88 -3.78 12.26
C ALA A 97 0.70 -3.59 11.31
N THR A 98 0.15 -2.37 11.27
CA THR A 98 -0.86 -1.98 10.30
C THR A 98 -0.36 -0.82 9.46
N ILE A 99 -0.49 -0.93 8.14
CA ILE A 99 -0.20 0.18 7.23
C ILE A 99 -1.51 0.78 6.75
N VAL A 100 -1.62 2.09 6.90
CA VAL A 100 -2.72 2.91 6.39
C VAL A 100 -2.18 4.01 5.50
N GLY A 101 -2.96 4.44 4.51
CA GLY A 101 -2.48 5.46 3.58
C GLY A 101 -3.42 5.72 2.41
N TYR A 102 -2.96 6.59 1.51
CA TYR A 102 -3.63 6.92 0.27
C TYR A 102 -2.63 7.33 -0.81
N PHE A 103 -3.06 7.23 -2.07
CA PHE A 103 -2.41 7.86 -3.21
C PHE A 103 -3.07 9.21 -3.50
N SER A 104 -2.25 10.23 -3.75
CA SER A 104 -2.73 11.48 -4.33
C SER A 104 -2.78 11.29 -5.85
N ILE A 105 -3.96 11.47 -6.42
CA ILE A 105 -4.24 11.23 -7.84
C ILE A 105 -4.79 12.50 -8.47
N ILE A 106 -4.41 12.76 -9.71
CA ILE A 106 -5.06 13.76 -10.58
C ILE A 106 -5.73 13.07 -11.76
N SER A 107 -6.94 13.48 -12.07
CA SER A 107 -7.63 13.14 -13.32
C SER A 107 -7.16 14.08 -14.42
N LEU A 108 -6.66 13.54 -15.53
CA LEU A 108 -6.09 14.35 -16.62
C LEU A 108 -7.16 15.07 -17.46
N ASN A 109 -8.40 14.59 -17.44
CA ASN A 109 -9.48 15.17 -18.24
C ASN A 109 -10.03 16.49 -17.66
N ASN A 110 -10.02 16.63 -16.34
CA ASN A 110 -10.64 17.77 -15.64
C ASN A 110 -9.76 18.36 -14.55
N SER A 111 -8.48 17.96 -14.52
CA SER A 111 -7.47 18.39 -13.53
C SER A 111 -7.88 18.16 -12.08
N ALA A 112 -8.90 17.35 -11.81
CA ALA A 112 -9.43 17.16 -10.48
C ALA A 112 -8.50 16.27 -9.66
N LYS A 113 -8.05 16.76 -8.51
CA LYS A 113 -7.23 16.00 -7.55
C LYS A 113 -8.13 15.29 -6.54
N PHE A 114 -7.76 14.08 -6.16
CA PHE A 114 -8.47 13.31 -5.14
C PHE A 114 -7.56 12.27 -4.49
N LYS A 115 -7.97 11.79 -3.31
CA LYS A 115 -7.27 10.74 -2.57
C LYS A 115 -7.90 9.39 -2.89
N ALA A 116 -7.07 8.43 -3.27
CA ALA A 116 -7.47 7.02 -3.34
C ALA A 116 -6.87 6.28 -2.15
N TYR A 117 -7.71 5.95 -1.18
CA TYR A 117 -7.35 5.26 0.05
C TYR A 117 -6.95 3.81 -0.21
N ILE A 118 -5.89 3.41 0.46
CA ILE A 118 -5.36 2.05 0.40
C ILE A 118 -6.11 1.22 1.46
N PRO A 119 -6.67 0.04 1.12
CA PRO A 119 -7.18 -0.90 2.11
C PRO A 119 -6.13 -1.15 3.20
N LYS A 120 -6.56 -1.23 4.47
CA LYS A 120 -5.63 -1.44 5.59
C LYS A 120 -4.80 -2.71 5.36
N ILE A 121 -3.48 -2.56 5.30
CA ILE A 121 -2.58 -3.69 5.11
C ILE A 121 -2.15 -4.16 6.49
N LYS A 122 -2.48 -5.42 6.83
CA LYS A 122 -2.02 -6.05 8.06
C LYS A 122 -0.72 -6.79 7.78
N LEU A 123 0.32 -6.45 8.52
CA LEU A 123 1.57 -7.18 8.55
C LEU A 123 1.56 -8.01 9.83
N THR A 124 1.48 -9.33 9.70
CA THR A 124 1.30 -10.21 10.85
C THR A 124 2.19 -11.42 10.69
N HIS A 125 2.97 -11.72 11.74
CA HIS A 125 3.71 -12.96 11.82
C HIS A 125 2.73 -14.14 11.87
N PRO A 126 2.95 -15.25 11.15
CA PRO A 126 2.02 -16.38 11.09
C PRO A 126 1.63 -16.93 12.47
N GLU A 127 2.57 -16.96 13.42
CA GLU A 127 2.34 -17.42 14.81
C GLU A 127 1.26 -16.63 15.59
N ILE A 128 0.88 -15.41 15.17
CA ILE A 128 -0.13 -14.59 15.88
C ILE A 128 -1.56 -14.96 15.47
N LEU A 129 -1.74 -15.74 14.40
CA LEU A 129 -3.07 -16.08 13.87
C LEU A 129 -3.65 -17.37 14.48
N ASN A 130 -3.06 -17.87 15.57
CA ASN A 130 -3.52 -19.05 16.31
C ASN A 130 -4.32 -18.66 17.55
#